data_AF-A0A819NVZ6-F1
#
_entry.id   AF-A0A819NVZ6-F1
#
_cell.length_a   1.000
_cell.length_b   1.000
_cell.length_c   1.000
_cell.angle_alpha   90.00
_cell.angle_beta   90.00
_cell.angle_gamma   90.00
#
_symmetry.space_group_name_H-M   'P 1'
#
loop_
_entity.id
_entity.type
_entity.pdbx_description
1 polymer ?
#
loop_
_entity_poly.entity_id
_entity_poly.type
_entity_poly.pdbx_seq_one_letter_code
_entity_poly.pdbx_strand_id
1 'polypeptide(L)'
;DIGTQGRGGYFDEFGIIRDVIQNHLMQILSIVAMEKPNSTKGEDIRDEKVKVLRSVLPIKPEDVVIGQYVGDKDSKDPERQQGYLDDKGVPKDSTTPTYAQVILSINNERWAGVPFILRAGKALNEKKAEIRIQFRDSPGGMFEEDASQQDSNHKLARDELVIRVQPNEAIYLKVNTKRPGDMGFSIEETELDLTYGQRYEGVKLPDAYERLILDVFMGSKINFVRSDELQEAWRIVDPILAEIEKKNIPMIRYKFGSFGIREAFDAAAKHGYIFRGTYVWKNERSATIANEEQTKAENKK
;
A
#
# COMPACT_ATOMS: atom_id res chain seq x y z
N ASP A 1 -12.76 4.35 -7.68
CA ASP A 1 -12.07 3.05 -7.64
C ASP A 1 -12.94 2.01 -6.90
N ILE A 2 -14.14 1.76 -7.44
CA ILE A 2 -14.96 0.57 -7.22
C ILE A 2 -15.35 0.29 -5.75
N GLY A 3 -16.65 0.44 -5.46
CA GLY A 3 -17.27 -0.08 -4.23
C GLY A 3 -17.43 -1.60 -4.29
N THR A 4 -18.60 -2.12 -3.94
CA THR A 4 -18.91 -3.55 -4.09
C THR A 4 -19.59 -3.93 -5.39
N GLN A 5 -19.97 -2.96 -6.23
CA GLN A 5 -20.53 -3.17 -7.57
C GLN A 5 -21.66 -4.22 -7.62
N GLY A 6 -22.58 -4.19 -6.65
CA GLY A 6 -23.71 -5.13 -6.56
C GLY A 6 -23.33 -6.55 -6.13
N ARG A 7 -22.05 -6.78 -5.78
CA ARG A 7 -21.55 -8.01 -5.15
C ARG A 7 -21.41 -7.86 -3.63
N GLY A 8 -22.08 -6.85 -3.05
CA GLY A 8 -22.01 -6.55 -1.64
C GLY A 8 -22.39 -7.73 -0.75
N GLY A 9 -23.38 -8.53 -1.15
CA GLY A 9 -23.81 -9.72 -0.40
C GLY A 9 -22.73 -10.80 -0.27
N TYR A 10 -22.00 -11.10 -1.36
CA TYR A 10 -20.86 -12.03 -1.27
C TYR A 10 -19.73 -11.44 -0.43
N PHE A 11 -19.42 -10.16 -0.61
CA PHE A 11 -18.36 -9.50 0.15
C PHE A 11 -18.68 -9.41 1.65
N ASP A 12 -19.96 -9.34 2.03
CA ASP A 12 -20.42 -9.22 3.42
C ASP A 12 -20.04 -10.42 4.28
N GLU A 13 -19.96 -11.62 3.70
CA GLU A 13 -19.59 -12.85 4.42
C GLU A 13 -18.10 -12.88 4.79
N PHE A 14 -17.25 -12.16 4.05
CA PHE A 14 -15.79 -12.24 4.21
C PHE A 14 -15.17 -10.96 4.79
N GLY A 15 -15.55 -9.80 4.24
CA GLY A 15 -14.97 -8.50 4.54
C GLY A 15 -13.54 -8.31 4.02
N ILE A 16 -13.03 -7.08 4.12
CA ILE A 16 -11.76 -6.69 3.49
C ILE A 16 -10.53 -7.44 4.04
N ILE A 17 -10.57 -7.84 5.32
CA ILE A 17 -9.46 -8.54 5.97
C ILE A 17 -9.27 -9.92 5.35
N ARG A 18 -10.35 -10.68 5.15
CA ARG A 18 -10.30 -12.00 4.51
C ARG A 18 -10.09 -11.89 2.99
N ASP A 19 -10.67 -10.86 2.36
CA ASP A 19 -10.59 -10.64 0.90
C ASP A 19 -9.17 -10.28 0.43
N VAL A 20 -8.45 -9.44 1.20
CA VAL A 20 -7.16 -8.84 0.74
C VAL A 20 -6.01 -8.95 1.74
N ILE A 21 -6.27 -8.76 3.05
CA ILE A 21 -5.17 -8.70 4.04
C ILE A 21 -4.60 -10.09 4.32
N GLN A 22 -5.46 -11.06 4.61
CA GLN A 22 -5.10 -12.43 5.00
C GLN A 22 -4.31 -13.15 3.89
N ASN A 23 -4.62 -12.87 2.63
CA ASN A 23 -4.00 -13.49 1.47
C ASN A 23 -2.93 -12.59 0.85
N HIS A 24 -3.30 -11.64 -0.02
CA HIS A 24 -2.42 -10.86 -0.88
C HIS A 24 -1.41 -10.04 -0.09
N LEU A 25 -1.84 -9.28 0.93
CA LEU A 25 -0.90 -8.47 1.71
C LEU A 25 -0.03 -9.32 2.63
N MET A 26 -0.54 -10.43 3.17
CA MET A 26 0.27 -11.38 3.95
C MET A 26 1.34 -12.06 3.09
N GLN A 27 1.01 -12.39 1.84
CA GLN A 27 1.97 -12.92 0.87
C GLN A 27 3.07 -11.90 0.56
N ILE A 28 2.70 -10.65 0.28
CA ILE A 28 3.64 -9.56 0.05
C ILE A 28 4.53 -9.35 1.29
N LEU A 29 3.94 -9.30 2.48
CA LEU A 29 4.66 -9.19 3.75
C LEU A 29 5.71 -10.29 3.87
N SER A 30 5.34 -11.55 3.64
CA SER A 30 6.25 -12.69 3.78
C SER A 30 7.45 -12.59 2.83
N ILE A 31 7.27 -12.08 1.61
CA ILE A 31 8.35 -11.90 0.64
C ILE A 31 9.26 -10.72 1.03
N VAL A 32 8.68 -9.62 1.50
CA VAL A 32 9.44 -8.43 1.91
C VAL A 32 10.24 -8.72 3.19
N ALA A 33 9.68 -9.49 4.11
CA ALA A 33 10.22 -9.68 5.45
C ALA A 33 11.03 -10.97 5.66
N MET A 34 10.98 -11.93 4.74
CA MET A 34 11.75 -13.19 4.87
C MET A 34 13.26 -12.94 4.92
N GLU A 35 13.99 -13.86 5.54
CA GLU A 35 15.44 -13.89 5.44
C GLU A 35 15.88 -14.35 4.05
N LYS A 36 17.17 -14.18 3.76
CA LYS A 36 17.75 -14.72 2.53
C LYS A 36 17.64 -16.25 2.54
N PRO A 37 16.96 -16.87 1.55
CA PRO A 37 16.84 -18.32 1.48
C PRO A 37 18.17 -18.97 1.11
N ASN A 38 18.33 -20.24 1.48
CA ASN A 38 19.54 -21.02 1.19
C ASN A 38 19.76 -21.23 -0.32
N SER A 39 18.68 -21.25 -1.11
CA SER A 39 18.74 -21.28 -2.57
C SER A 39 17.47 -20.69 -3.18
N THR A 40 17.40 -20.67 -4.52
CA THR A 40 16.20 -20.26 -5.27
C THR A 40 15.18 -21.40 -5.44
N LYS A 41 15.38 -22.55 -4.79
CA LYS A 41 14.40 -23.65 -4.79
C LYS A 41 13.13 -23.23 -4.06
N GLY A 42 11.98 -23.67 -4.58
CA GLY A 42 10.68 -23.29 -4.05
C GLY A 42 10.50 -23.59 -2.56
N GLU A 43 10.97 -24.73 -2.06
CA GLU A 43 10.85 -25.07 -0.63
C GLU A 43 11.73 -24.17 0.26
N ASP A 44 12.98 -23.91 -0.11
CA ASP A 44 13.87 -23.02 0.66
C ASP A 44 13.29 -21.60 0.80
N ILE A 45 12.63 -21.09 -0.25
CA ILE A 45 11.95 -19.80 -0.22
C ILE A 45 10.71 -19.86 0.68
N ARG A 46 9.90 -20.91 0.57
CA ARG A 46 8.68 -21.08 1.37
C ARG A 46 9.00 -21.26 2.85
N ASP A 47 10.10 -21.92 3.18
CA ASP A 47 10.56 -22.08 4.56
C ASP A 47 10.87 -20.72 5.21
N GLU A 48 11.56 -19.81 4.51
CA GLU A 48 11.84 -18.47 5.05
C GLU A 48 10.57 -17.59 5.12
N LYS A 49 9.61 -17.76 4.19
CA LYS A 49 8.28 -17.12 4.29
C LYS A 49 7.52 -17.58 5.53
N VAL A 50 7.44 -18.89 5.78
CA VAL A 50 6.74 -19.44 6.94
C VAL A 50 7.43 -19.04 8.25
N LYS A 51 8.76 -19.05 8.28
CA LYS A 51 9.56 -18.63 9.44
C LYS A 51 9.27 -17.18 9.84
N VAL A 52 9.13 -16.26 8.87
CA VAL A 52 8.79 -14.89 9.20
C VAL A 52 7.34 -14.75 9.70
N LEU A 53 6.38 -15.47 9.10
CA LEU A 53 4.98 -15.47 9.56
C LEU A 53 4.84 -16.02 11.00
N ARG A 54 5.60 -17.05 11.36
CA ARG A 54 5.67 -17.56 12.75
C ARG A 54 6.18 -16.52 13.74
N SER A 55 7.00 -15.58 13.27
CA SER A 55 7.58 -14.51 14.08
C SER A 55 6.65 -13.30 14.23
N VAL A 56 5.51 -13.27 13.54
CA VAL A 56 4.51 -12.20 13.69
C VAL A 56 3.82 -12.33 15.04
N LEU A 57 3.90 -11.25 15.83
CA LEU A 57 3.26 -11.15 17.14
C LEU A 57 1.72 -11.06 17.02
N PRO A 58 0.97 -11.55 18.02
CA PRO A 58 -0.47 -11.33 18.09
C PRO A 58 -0.81 -9.84 18.01
N ILE A 59 -1.82 -9.53 17.22
CA ILE A 59 -2.19 -8.15 16.92
C ILE A 59 -3.15 -7.65 17.99
N LYS A 60 -2.89 -6.46 18.51
CA LYS A 60 -3.76 -5.84 19.52
C LYS A 60 -4.90 -5.08 18.85
N PRO A 61 -6.09 -5.00 19.46
CA PRO A 61 -7.21 -4.22 18.93
C PRO A 61 -6.86 -2.74 18.67
N GLU A 62 -5.95 -2.15 19.47
CA GLU A 62 -5.47 -0.77 19.32
C GLU A 62 -4.62 -0.52 18.07
N ASP A 63 -4.06 -1.59 17.48
CA ASP A 63 -3.22 -1.56 16.28
C ASP A 63 -4.03 -1.80 14.99
N VAL A 64 -5.36 -1.83 15.11
CA VAL A 64 -6.30 -2.10 14.04
C VAL A 64 -7.28 -0.94 13.89
N VAL A 65 -7.37 -0.41 12.68
CA VAL A 65 -8.37 0.60 12.31
C VAL A 65 -9.24 0.02 11.21
N ILE A 66 -10.55 -0.07 11.45
CA ILE A 66 -11.51 -0.56 10.47
C ILE A 66 -12.49 0.54 10.08
N GLY A 67 -13.05 0.42 8.87
CA GLY A 67 -14.15 1.28 8.49
C GLY A 67 -15.04 0.73 7.40
N GLN A 68 -16.14 1.45 7.18
CA GLN A 68 -17.17 1.12 6.21
C GLN A 68 -17.54 2.38 5.42
N TYR A 69 -17.46 2.32 4.09
CA TYR A 69 -17.68 3.50 3.25
C TYR A 69 -19.15 3.95 3.23
N VAL A 70 -19.34 5.25 3.11
CA VAL A 70 -20.64 5.91 2.90
C VAL A 70 -20.63 6.69 1.59
N GLY A 71 -21.80 6.85 0.99
CA GLY A 71 -21.95 7.55 -0.28
C GLY A 71 -21.52 9.02 -0.22
N ASP A 72 -20.89 9.48 -1.28
CA ASP A 72 -20.62 10.88 -1.55
C ASP A 72 -21.84 11.54 -2.22
N LYS A 73 -22.69 12.19 -1.41
CA LYS A 73 -23.89 12.88 -1.90
C LYS A 73 -23.58 14.05 -2.85
N ASP A 74 -22.37 14.60 -2.80
CA ASP A 74 -21.96 15.74 -3.62
C ASP A 74 -21.38 15.29 -4.98
N SER A 75 -21.12 13.98 -5.13
CA SER A 75 -20.59 13.41 -6.36
C SER A 75 -21.62 13.49 -7.49
N LYS A 76 -21.16 13.79 -8.71
CA LYS A 76 -21.98 13.70 -9.92
C LYS A 76 -22.13 12.27 -10.45
N ASP A 77 -21.31 11.36 -9.95
CA ASP A 77 -21.31 9.93 -10.29
C ASP A 77 -22.31 9.18 -9.38
N PRO A 78 -23.40 8.61 -9.94
CA PRO A 78 -24.43 7.90 -9.17
C PRO A 78 -23.91 6.69 -8.38
N GLU A 79 -22.83 6.03 -8.82
CA GLU A 79 -22.23 4.92 -8.09
C GLU A 79 -21.59 5.41 -6.79
N ARG A 80 -20.90 6.55 -6.85
CA ARG A 80 -20.23 7.14 -5.68
C ARG A 80 -21.21 7.70 -4.66
N GLN A 81 -22.42 8.05 -5.08
CA GLN A 81 -23.49 8.52 -4.18
C GLN A 81 -24.02 7.42 -3.25
N GLN A 82 -23.73 6.15 -3.54
CA GLN A 82 -24.21 5.00 -2.75
C GLN A 82 -23.15 4.54 -1.75
N GLY A 83 -23.56 4.34 -0.50
CA GLY A 83 -22.74 3.72 0.53
C GLY A 83 -22.79 2.19 0.46
N TYR A 84 -22.01 1.53 1.31
CA TYR A 84 -21.99 0.07 1.36
C TYR A 84 -23.35 -0.53 1.74
N LEU A 85 -24.01 0.07 2.73
CA LEU A 85 -25.34 -0.35 3.20
C LEU A 85 -26.47 -0.01 2.21
N ASP A 86 -26.20 0.78 1.17
CA ASP A 86 -27.19 1.09 0.13
C ASP A 86 -27.27 -0.01 -0.94
N ASP A 87 -26.26 -0.88 -1.01
CA ASP A 87 -26.28 -2.07 -1.86
C ASP A 87 -27.41 -3.02 -1.41
N LYS A 88 -28.26 -3.43 -2.36
CA LYS A 88 -29.43 -4.28 -2.09
C LYS A 88 -29.05 -5.65 -1.56
N GLY A 89 -27.83 -6.13 -1.86
CA GLY A 89 -27.34 -7.41 -1.38
C GLY A 89 -26.79 -7.39 0.05
N VAL A 90 -26.68 -6.21 0.69
CA VAL A 90 -26.04 -6.04 2.00
C VAL A 90 -27.11 -5.84 3.08
N PRO A 91 -27.06 -6.58 4.20
CA PRO A 91 -27.90 -6.33 5.37
C PRO A 91 -27.74 -4.89 5.90
N LYS A 92 -28.85 -4.23 6.26
CA LYS A 92 -28.83 -2.83 6.72
C LYS A 92 -28.09 -2.61 8.04
N ASP A 93 -27.93 -3.67 8.83
CA ASP A 93 -27.20 -3.71 10.09
C ASP A 93 -25.78 -4.30 9.93
N SER A 94 -25.31 -4.51 8.70
CA SER A 94 -23.98 -5.06 8.43
C SER A 94 -22.87 -4.23 9.08
N THR A 95 -22.03 -4.93 9.83
CA THR A 95 -20.79 -4.41 10.41
C THR A 95 -19.56 -4.93 9.68
N THR A 96 -19.68 -5.23 8.38
CA THR A 96 -18.56 -5.72 7.59
C THR A 96 -17.61 -4.59 7.21
N PRO A 97 -16.30 -4.69 7.52
CA PRO A 97 -15.34 -3.66 7.18
C PRO A 97 -15.02 -3.68 5.68
N THR A 98 -15.15 -2.52 5.03
CA THR A 98 -14.73 -2.29 3.63
C THR A 98 -13.34 -1.64 3.55
N TYR A 99 -12.79 -1.24 4.70
CA TYR A 99 -11.44 -0.73 4.89
C TYR A 99 -10.87 -1.34 6.18
N ALA A 100 -9.59 -1.70 6.13
CA ALA A 100 -8.82 -2.06 7.31
C ALA A 100 -7.36 -1.61 7.16
N GLN A 101 -6.82 -1.08 8.25
CA GLN A 101 -5.39 -0.92 8.47
C GLN A 101 -5.00 -1.76 9.69
N VAL A 102 -3.94 -2.53 9.55
CA VAL A 102 -3.43 -3.44 10.57
C VAL A 102 -1.94 -3.19 10.71
N ILE A 103 -1.48 -2.91 11.92
CA ILE A 103 -0.07 -2.71 12.22
C ILE A 103 0.47 -4.00 12.87
N LEU A 104 1.50 -4.56 12.25
CA LEU A 104 2.15 -5.80 12.69
C LEU A 104 3.54 -5.52 13.23
N SER A 105 3.97 -6.37 14.15
CA SER A 105 5.35 -6.43 14.63
C SER A 105 5.90 -7.84 14.40
N ILE A 106 7.12 -7.92 13.87
CA ILE A 106 7.83 -9.17 13.63
C ILE A 106 8.92 -9.30 14.69
N ASN A 107 8.82 -10.34 15.52
CA ASN A 107 9.76 -10.61 16.59
C ASN A 107 10.93 -11.47 16.10
N ASN A 108 11.85 -10.83 15.37
CA ASN A 108 13.15 -11.39 15.02
C ASN A 108 14.23 -10.30 15.04
N GLU A 109 15.49 -10.69 14.87
CA GLU A 109 16.63 -9.78 14.94
C GLU A 109 16.57 -8.67 13.87
N ARG A 110 16.21 -9.02 12.63
CA ARG A 110 16.16 -8.09 11.49
C ARG A 110 15.10 -7.00 11.66
N TRP A 111 13.92 -7.36 12.15
CA TRP A 111 12.73 -6.49 12.18
C TRP A 111 12.36 -6.00 13.57
N ALA A 112 13.23 -6.21 14.57
CA ALA A 112 13.02 -5.71 15.93
C ALA A 112 12.74 -4.19 15.92
N GLY A 113 11.55 -3.82 16.42
CA GLY A 113 11.10 -2.42 16.50
C GLY A 113 10.69 -1.78 15.18
N VAL A 114 10.60 -2.53 14.08
CA VAL A 114 10.11 -2.04 12.78
C VAL A 114 8.63 -2.42 12.61
N PRO A 115 7.71 -1.45 12.53
CA PRO A 115 6.30 -1.74 12.31
C PRO A 115 6.00 -2.00 10.83
N PHE A 116 5.14 -2.96 10.58
CA PHE A 116 4.61 -3.27 9.25
C PHE A 116 3.16 -2.85 9.16
N ILE A 117 2.86 -1.87 8.30
CA ILE A 117 1.52 -1.32 8.14
C ILE A 117 0.88 -1.95 6.90
N LEU A 118 -0.11 -2.82 7.10
CA LEU A 118 -0.92 -3.41 6.04
C LEU A 118 -2.21 -2.61 5.92
N ARG A 119 -2.52 -2.14 4.72
CA ARG A 119 -3.70 -1.31 4.48
C ARG A 119 -4.42 -1.75 3.22
N ALA A 120 -5.72 -2.03 3.36
CA ALA A 120 -6.58 -2.39 2.25
C ALA A 120 -7.95 -1.69 2.40
N GLY A 121 -8.55 -1.31 1.27
CA GLY A 121 -9.90 -0.77 1.28
C GLY A 121 -10.51 -0.68 -0.11
N LYS A 122 -11.84 -0.60 -0.15
CA LYS A 122 -12.63 -0.29 -1.35
C LYS A 122 -13.15 1.14 -1.30
N ALA A 123 -13.57 1.67 -2.45
CA ALA A 123 -14.12 3.03 -2.57
C ALA A 123 -13.20 4.14 -2.03
N LEU A 124 -11.89 4.02 -2.29
CA LEU A 124 -10.88 5.01 -1.92
C LEU A 124 -10.70 6.04 -3.05
N ASN A 125 -9.61 6.79 -3.04
CA ASN A 125 -9.34 7.80 -4.06
C ASN A 125 -8.77 7.19 -5.36
N GLU A 126 -8.09 6.05 -5.27
CA GLU A 126 -7.35 5.44 -6.38
C GLU A 126 -7.21 3.91 -6.23
N LYS A 127 -7.25 3.21 -7.36
CA LYS A 127 -6.86 1.79 -7.41
C LYS A 127 -5.33 1.73 -7.38
N LYS A 128 -4.76 1.18 -6.31
CA LYS A 128 -3.30 1.02 -6.17
C LYS A 128 -2.94 -0.18 -5.29
N ALA A 129 -1.93 -0.94 -5.71
CA ALA A 129 -1.23 -1.92 -4.90
C ALA A 129 0.26 -1.56 -4.92
N GLU A 130 0.83 -1.32 -3.74
CA GLU A 130 2.17 -0.75 -3.60
C GLU A 130 2.82 -1.23 -2.30
N ILE A 131 4.14 -1.40 -2.34
CA ILE A 131 5.00 -1.62 -1.18
C ILE A 131 5.82 -0.34 -1.00
N ARG A 132 5.85 0.18 0.22
CA ARG A 132 6.65 1.36 0.59
C ARG A 132 7.54 1.01 1.76
N ILE A 133 8.84 1.19 1.58
CA ILE A 133 9.86 1.05 2.62
C ILE A 133 10.38 2.46 2.90
N GLN A 134 9.99 3.02 4.04
CA GLN A 134 10.47 4.32 4.49
C GLN A 134 11.71 4.12 5.38
N PHE A 135 12.84 4.68 4.96
CA PHE A 135 14.09 4.59 5.71
C PHE A 135 14.08 5.50 6.95
N ARG A 136 15.00 5.28 7.88
CA ARG A 136 15.19 6.17 9.04
C ARG A 136 15.78 7.50 8.58
N ASP A 137 15.63 8.53 9.41
CA ASP A 137 16.26 9.81 9.18
C ASP A 137 17.79 9.65 9.11
N SER A 138 18.43 10.41 8.22
CA SER A 138 19.89 10.40 8.08
C SER A 138 20.55 10.91 9.37
N PRO A 139 21.53 10.18 9.94
CA PRO A 139 22.23 10.65 11.13
C PRO A 139 23.18 11.80 10.75
N GLY A 140 22.86 13.02 11.20
CA GLY A 140 23.72 14.20 11.03
C GLY A 140 22.98 15.38 10.42
N GLY A 141 22.64 16.36 11.25
CA GLY A 141 21.89 17.58 10.90
C GLY A 141 22.70 18.64 10.14
N MET A 142 23.63 18.26 9.26
CA MET A 142 24.41 19.23 8.47
C MET A 142 23.53 20.17 7.64
N PHE A 143 22.32 19.72 7.28
CA PHE A 143 21.33 20.51 6.56
C PHE A 143 20.19 21.03 7.46
N GLU A 144 20.28 20.83 8.79
CA GLU A 144 19.31 21.35 9.76
C GLU A 144 19.70 22.76 10.28
N GLU A 145 20.99 23.14 10.25
CA GLU A 145 21.46 24.44 10.79
C GLU A 145 21.09 25.65 9.92
N ASP A 146 21.03 25.49 8.59
CA ASP A 146 20.58 26.54 7.65
C ASP A 146 19.06 26.79 7.71
N ALA A 147 18.29 25.94 8.42
CA ALA A 147 16.86 26.12 8.66
C ALA A 147 16.54 27.15 9.76
N SER A 148 17.56 27.74 10.40
CA SER A 148 17.42 28.73 11.47
C SER A 148 16.89 30.09 11.03
N GLN A 149 16.62 30.29 9.73
CA GLN A 149 15.86 31.45 9.24
C GLN A 149 14.69 31.01 8.36
N GLN A 150 13.50 31.03 8.97
CA GLN A 150 12.16 31.14 8.36
C GLN A 150 11.31 29.89 8.06
N ASP A 151 11.76 28.63 8.13
CA ASP A 151 10.81 27.51 7.98
C ASP A 151 11.25 26.21 8.66
N SER A 152 10.48 25.74 9.65
CA SER A 152 10.64 24.46 10.35
C SER A 152 10.44 23.22 9.46
N ASN A 153 10.30 23.40 8.14
CA ASN A 153 10.07 22.37 7.14
C ASN A 153 11.34 21.89 6.42
N HIS A 154 12.52 22.46 6.72
CA HIS A 154 13.80 22.13 6.09
C HIS A 154 14.55 20.93 6.70
N LYS A 155 13.86 20.01 7.41
CA LYS A 155 14.47 18.72 7.73
C LYS A 155 14.52 17.87 6.48
N LEU A 156 15.62 17.15 6.24
CA LEU A 156 15.69 16.14 5.17
C LEU A 156 14.48 15.21 5.24
N ALA A 157 13.85 14.94 4.10
CA ALA A 157 12.80 13.94 4.04
C ALA A 157 13.43 12.55 4.18
N ARG A 158 12.66 11.58 4.69
CA ARG A 158 13.11 10.19 4.71
C ARG A 158 13.11 9.65 3.29
N ASP A 159 14.18 8.96 2.93
CA ASP A 159 14.22 8.22 1.68
C ASP A 159 13.13 7.15 1.69
N GLU A 160 12.55 6.85 0.52
CA GLU A 160 11.50 5.84 0.40
C GLU A 160 11.72 4.99 -0.85
N LEU A 161 11.89 3.68 -0.66
CA LEU A 161 11.81 2.73 -1.77
C LEU A 161 10.35 2.34 -1.99
N VAL A 162 9.87 2.57 -3.20
CA VAL A 162 8.50 2.29 -3.58
C VAL A 162 8.44 1.31 -4.73
N ILE A 163 7.70 0.22 -4.52
CA ILE A 163 7.44 -0.81 -5.53
C ILE A 163 5.94 -0.79 -5.81
N ARG A 164 5.54 -0.18 -6.91
CA ARG A 164 4.14 -0.14 -7.36
C ARG A 164 3.86 -1.38 -8.20
N VAL A 165 3.04 -2.26 -7.66
CA VAL A 165 2.65 -3.53 -8.30
C VAL A 165 1.59 -3.30 -9.37
N GLN A 166 0.62 -2.43 -9.11
CA GLN A 166 -0.38 -2.03 -10.10
C GLN A 166 -1.15 -0.78 -9.64
N PRO A 167 -1.71 0.02 -10.57
CA PRO A 167 -1.43 0.04 -12.01
C PRO A 167 -0.07 0.69 -12.32
N ASN A 168 0.37 0.61 -13.58
CA ASN A 168 1.62 1.21 -14.07
C ASN A 168 2.82 0.75 -13.24
N GLU A 169 3.19 -0.52 -13.41
CA GLU A 169 4.29 -1.19 -12.72
C GLU A 169 5.54 -0.31 -12.71
N ALA A 170 6.03 0.01 -11.52
CA ALA A 170 7.18 0.88 -11.35
C ALA A 170 7.93 0.57 -10.06
N ILE A 171 9.24 0.81 -10.10
CA ILE A 171 10.10 0.83 -8.91
C ILE A 171 10.77 2.18 -8.90
N TYR A 172 10.61 2.93 -7.81
CA TYR A 172 11.29 4.21 -7.66
C TYR A 172 11.80 4.41 -6.25
N LEU A 173 12.97 5.05 -6.15
CA LEU A 173 13.58 5.42 -4.87
C LEU A 173 13.51 6.93 -4.72
N LYS A 174 12.72 7.40 -3.76
CA LYS A 174 12.71 8.80 -3.36
C LYS A 174 13.96 9.11 -2.55
N VAL A 175 14.67 10.15 -2.95
CA VAL A 175 15.92 10.60 -2.34
C VAL A 175 15.94 12.13 -2.25
N ASN A 176 16.84 12.65 -1.43
CA ASN A 176 17.11 14.07 -1.34
C ASN A 176 18.24 14.45 -2.32
N THR A 177 18.06 15.52 -3.11
CA THR A 177 19.08 16.07 -4.01
C THR A 177 19.25 17.57 -3.81
N LYS A 178 20.39 18.13 -4.25
CA LYS A 178 20.55 19.58 -4.34
C LYS A 178 19.60 20.12 -5.40
N ARG A 179 18.82 21.16 -5.07
CA ARG A 179 17.93 21.82 -6.03
C ARG A 179 18.70 22.25 -7.29
N PRO A 180 18.33 21.77 -8.49
CA PRO A 180 18.95 22.18 -9.74
C PRO A 180 18.77 23.67 -9.99
N GLY A 181 19.84 24.34 -10.43
CA GLY A 181 19.82 25.77 -10.75
C GLY A 181 19.89 26.72 -9.55
N ASP A 182 19.83 26.21 -8.31
CA ASP A 182 20.05 27.04 -7.13
C ASP A 182 21.55 27.31 -6.92
N MET A 183 21.87 28.58 -6.68
CA MET A 183 23.21 29.04 -6.31
C MET A 183 23.51 28.75 -4.84
N GLY A 184 22.47 28.53 -4.02
CA GLY A 184 22.57 28.06 -2.63
C GLY A 184 22.69 26.54 -2.50
N PHE A 185 22.61 26.06 -1.27
CA PHE A 185 22.64 24.63 -0.90
C PHE A 185 21.26 24.11 -0.48
N SER A 186 20.18 24.59 -1.11
CA SER A 186 18.85 24.06 -0.82
C SER A 186 18.71 22.62 -1.33
N ILE A 187 18.00 21.81 -0.55
CA ILE A 187 17.73 20.40 -0.83
C ILE A 187 16.25 20.25 -1.18
N GLU A 188 15.96 19.36 -2.13
CA GLU A 188 14.60 18.95 -2.45
C GLU A 188 14.48 17.44 -2.65
N GLU A 189 13.27 16.91 -2.46
CA GLU A 189 12.95 15.52 -2.74
C GLU A 189 12.86 15.30 -4.26
N THR A 190 13.52 14.25 -4.75
CA THR A 190 13.43 13.74 -6.12
C THR A 190 13.39 12.21 -6.10
N GLU A 191 13.43 11.57 -7.27
CA GLU A 191 13.26 10.14 -7.43
C GLU A 191 14.20 9.56 -8.50
N LEU A 192 14.68 8.35 -8.24
CA LEU A 192 15.28 7.48 -9.26
C LEU A 192 14.18 6.52 -9.72
N ASP A 193 13.69 6.67 -10.95
CA ASP A 193 12.50 5.96 -11.45
C ASP A 193 12.83 4.85 -12.47
N LEU A 194 12.17 3.71 -12.31
CA LEU A 194 12.05 2.63 -13.29
C LEU A 194 10.57 2.34 -13.52
N THR A 195 9.94 3.04 -14.46
CA THR A 195 8.59 2.74 -14.93
C THR A 195 8.62 1.72 -16.09
N TYR A 196 8.00 0.55 -15.89
CA TYR A 196 8.07 -0.56 -16.86
C TYR A 196 7.49 -0.21 -18.23
N GLY A 197 6.35 0.47 -18.27
CA GLY A 197 5.71 0.89 -19.52
C GLY A 197 6.50 1.93 -20.33
N GLN A 198 7.54 2.52 -19.75
CA GLN A 198 8.49 3.39 -20.46
C GLN A 198 9.78 2.63 -20.80
N ARG A 199 10.34 1.88 -19.85
CA ARG A 199 11.64 1.21 -20.01
C ARG A 199 11.60 -0.05 -20.87
N TYR A 200 10.48 -0.78 -20.84
CA TYR A 200 10.26 -2.06 -21.54
C TYR A 200 9.10 -1.94 -22.53
N GLU A 201 9.06 -0.85 -23.28
CA GLU A 201 8.05 -0.62 -24.31
C GLU A 201 8.00 -1.80 -25.31
N GLY A 202 6.79 -2.26 -25.62
CA GLY A 202 6.55 -3.42 -26.49
C GLY A 202 6.67 -4.79 -25.82
N VAL A 203 7.10 -4.87 -24.56
CA VAL A 203 7.12 -6.14 -23.80
C VAL A 203 5.74 -6.40 -23.20
N LYS A 204 5.13 -7.54 -23.54
CA LYS A 204 3.89 -8.00 -22.88
C LYS A 204 4.24 -8.56 -21.49
N LEU A 205 3.74 -7.93 -20.44
CA LEU A 205 3.70 -8.54 -19.12
C LEU A 205 2.59 -9.61 -19.11
N PRO A 206 2.89 -10.89 -18.80
CA PRO A 206 1.86 -11.92 -18.73
C PRO A 206 0.91 -11.65 -17.57
N ASP A 207 -0.36 -12.00 -17.75
CA ASP A 207 -1.32 -11.98 -16.63
C ASP A 207 -0.90 -12.96 -15.53
N ALA A 208 -1.32 -12.69 -14.29
CA ALA A 208 -1.02 -13.54 -13.15
C ALA A 208 -1.41 -15.01 -13.39
N TYR A 209 -2.58 -15.27 -14.02
CA TYR A 209 -3.01 -16.63 -14.31
C TYR A 209 -2.18 -17.30 -15.42
N GLU A 210 -1.74 -16.56 -16.44
CA GLU A 210 -0.84 -17.09 -17.48
C GLU A 210 0.44 -17.65 -16.82
N ARG A 211 1.01 -16.90 -15.87
CA ARG A 211 2.21 -17.31 -15.15
C ARG A 211 1.95 -18.49 -14.22
N LEU A 212 0.89 -18.44 -13.40
CA LEU A 212 0.61 -19.49 -12.42
C LEU A 212 0.27 -20.83 -13.09
N ILE A 213 -0.50 -20.83 -14.17
CA ILE A 213 -0.80 -22.06 -14.91
C ILE A 213 0.48 -22.67 -15.50
N LEU A 214 1.36 -21.83 -16.07
CA LEU A 214 2.66 -22.30 -16.57
C LEU A 214 3.51 -22.91 -15.44
N ASP A 215 3.54 -22.29 -14.26
CA ASP A 215 4.27 -22.82 -13.11
C ASP A 215 3.75 -24.21 -12.69
N VAL A 216 2.45 -24.49 -12.80
CA VAL A 216 1.88 -25.84 -12.57
C VAL A 216 2.45 -26.86 -13.57
N PHE A 217 2.46 -26.54 -14.86
CA PHE A 217 3.02 -27.43 -15.89
C PHE A 217 4.52 -27.67 -15.70
N MET A 218 5.25 -26.67 -15.20
CA MET A 218 6.67 -26.78 -14.89
C MET A 218 6.96 -27.46 -13.54
N GLY A 219 5.92 -27.79 -12.76
CA GLY A 219 6.08 -28.35 -11.41
C GLY A 219 6.67 -27.37 -10.40
N SER A 220 6.66 -26.06 -10.70
CA SER A 220 7.19 -25.00 -9.84
C SER A 220 6.15 -24.61 -8.78
N LYS A 221 6.51 -24.75 -7.51
CA LYS A 221 5.62 -24.44 -6.37
C LYS A 221 5.93 -23.09 -5.70
N ILE A 222 6.87 -22.32 -6.26
CA ILE A 222 7.41 -21.10 -5.64
C ILE A 222 6.34 -20.02 -5.40
N ASN A 223 5.38 -19.90 -6.32
CA ASN A 223 4.30 -18.90 -6.29
C ASN A 223 3.00 -19.44 -5.67
N PHE A 224 3.03 -20.62 -5.05
CA PHE A 224 1.87 -21.26 -4.46
C PHE A 224 1.96 -21.34 -2.94
N VAL A 225 0.87 -20.96 -2.28
CA VAL A 225 0.75 -20.98 -0.81
C VAL A 225 0.89 -22.40 -0.29
N ARG A 226 1.74 -22.59 0.73
CA ARG A 226 1.90 -23.89 1.42
C ARG A 226 0.88 -24.04 2.55
N SER A 227 0.57 -25.27 2.96
CA SER A 227 -0.43 -25.51 4.00
C SER A 227 -0.07 -24.89 5.35
N ASP A 228 1.20 -24.95 5.74
CA ASP A 228 1.73 -24.30 6.95
C ASP A 228 1.75 -22.76 6.82
N GLU A 229 2.07 -22.25 5.63
CA GLU A 229 1.97 -20.81 5.33
C GLU A 229 0.54 -20.28 5.48
N LEU A 230 -0.45 -21.03 4.97
CA LEU A 230 -1.86 -20.70 5.12
C LEU A 230 -2.29 -20.73 6.59
N GLN A 231 -1.83 -21.72 7.36
CA GLN A 231 -2.13 -21.84 8.79
C GLN A 231 -1.62 -20.64 9.59
N GLU A 232 -0.37 -20.20 9.34
CA GLU A 232 0.20 -19.04 10.02
C GLU A 232 -0.51 -17.75 9.63
N ALA A 233 -0.88 -17.58 8.36
CA ALA A 233 -1.66 -16.43 7.91
C ALA A 233 -3.01 -16.32 8.65
N TRP A 234 -3.71 -17.44 8.86
CA TRP A 234 -4.95 -17.47 9.65
C TRP A 234 -4.70 -17.22 11.15
N ARG A 235 -3.67 -17.86 11.75
CA ARG A 235 -3.27 -17.63 13.15
C ARG A 235 -3.11 -16.14 13.47
N ILE A 236 -2.58 -15.37 12.52
CA ILE A 236 -2.32 -13.92 12.68
C ILE A 236 -3.64 -13.12 12.67
N VAL A 237 -4.56 -13.41 11.75
CA VAL A 237 -5.76 -12.55 11.54
C VAL A 237 -6.99 -13.01 12.32
N ASP A 238 -7.12 -14.30 12.66
CA ASP A 238 -8.28 -14.87 13.34
C ASP A 238 -8.65 -14.15 14.64
N PRO A 239 -7.69 -13.79 15.53
CA PRO A 239 -8.01 -13.04 16.73
C PRO A 239 -8.65 -11.68 16.45
N ILE A 240 -8.19 -10.96 15.42
CA ILE A 240 -8.78 -9.66 15.05
C ILE A 240 -10.21 -9.86 14.55
N LEU A 241 -10.42 -10.87 13.69
CA LEU A 241 -11.75 -11.15 13.15
C LEU A 241 -12.76 -11.42 14.28
N ALA A 242 -12.35 -12.18 15.30
CA ALA A 242 -13.16 -12.42 16.49
C ALA A 242 -13.44 -11.13 17.29
N GLU A 243 -12.47 -10.22 17.43
CA GLU A 243 -12.66 -8.94 18.12
C GLU A 243 -13.58 -7.96 17.35
N ILE A 244 -13.55 -8.02 16.01
CA ILE A 244 -14.48 -7.28 15.14
C ILE A 244 -15.90 -7.81 15.31
N GLU A 245 -16.08 -9.13 15.32
CA GLU A 245 -17.40 -9.78 15.51
C GLU A 245 -18.00 -9.46 16.90
N LYS A 246 -17.16 -9.36 17.93
CA LYS A 246 -17.55 -8.90 19.28
C LYS A 246 -17.83 -7.39 19.37
N LYS A 247 -17.56 -6.62 18.31
CA LYS A 247 -17.69 -5.14 18.25
C LYS A 247 -16.78 -4.40 19.24
N ASN A 248 -15.63 -4.98 19.57
CA ASN A 248 -14.63 -4.34 20.42
C ASN A 248 -13.79 -3.28 19.68
N ILE A 249 -13.80 -3.33 18.34
CA ILE A 249 -13.12 -2.36 17.48
C ILE A 249 -14.17 -1.42 16.88
N PRO A 250 -14.07 -0.10 17.07
CA PRO A 250 -15.06 0.84 16.55
C PRO A 250 -15.01 0.91 15.02
N MET A 251 -16.19 0.84 14.40
CA MET A 251 -16.33 0.97 12.95
C MET A 251 -16.41 2.44 12.54
N ILE A 252 -15.40 2.92 11.81
CA ILE A 252 -15.34 4.31 11.36
C ILE A 252 -15.96 4.45 9.97
N ARG A 253 -16.77 5.49 9.78
CA ARG A 253 -17.38 5.81 8.48
C ARG A 253 -16.45 6.70 7.67
N TYR A 254 -16.24 6.37 6.40
CA TYR A 254 -15.44 7.18 5.49
C TYR A 254 -16.17 7.43 4.17
N LYS A 255 -15.94 8.61 3.58
CA LYS A 255 -16.61 9.03 2.35
C LYS A 255 -16.06 8.25 1.15
N PHE A 256 -16.92 7.79 0.24
CA PHE A 256 -16.51 7.21 -1.03
C PHE A 256 -15.57 8.19 -1.76
N GLY A 257 -14.42 7.72 -2.24
CA GLY A 257 -13.47 8.58 -2.95
C GLY A 257 -12.44 9.25 -2.04
N SER A 258 -12.57 9.07 -0.71
CA SER A 258 -11.60 9.64 0.24
C SER A 258 -10.27 8.91 0.21
N PHE A 259 -9.23 9.58 0.70
CA PHE A 259 -7.91 8.99 0.90
C PHE A 259 -7.86 7.97 2.03
N GLY A 260 -8.98 7.53 2.60
CA GLY A 260 -9.06 6.61 3.74
C GLY A 260 -9.45 7.31 5.04
N ILE A 261 -9.11 6.67 6.16
CA ILE A 261 -9.57 7.04 7.50
C ILE A 261 -8.49 7.84 8.22
N ARG A 262 -8.86 8.97 8.84
CA ARG A 262 -7.91 9.86 9.53
C ARG A 262 -7.17 9.13 10.66
N GLU A 263 -7.90 8.37 11.44
CA GLU A 263 -7.40 7.57 12.55
C GLU A 263 -6.38 6.51 12.09
N ALA A 264 -6.49 6.03 10.85
CA ALA A 264 -5.50 5.14 10.26
C ALA A 264 -4.17 5.88 9.97
N PHE A 265 -4.24 7.10 9.45
CA PHE A 265 -3.06 7.94 9.28
C PHE A 265 -2.41 8.32 10.62
N ASP A 266 -3.23 8.66 11.63
CA ASP A 266 -2.74 8.99 12.97
C ASP A 266 -2.08 7.77 13.64
N ALA A 267 -2.66 6.57 13.49
CA ALA A 267 -2.08 5.32 13.97
C ALA A 267 -0.76 4.97 13.28
N ALA A 268 -0.67 5.20 11.96
CA ALA A 268 0.57 5.03 11.21
C ALA A 268 1.67 6.01 11.67
N ALA A 269 1.30 7.27 11.88
CA ALA A 269 2.20 8.31 12.38
C ALA A 269 2.72 8.00 13.79
N LYS A 270 1.86 7.52 14.69
CA LYS A 270 2.24 7.07 16.04
C LYS A 270 3.27 5.93 15.99
N HIS A 271 3.19 5.08 14.97
CA HIS A 271 4.16 4.00 14.72
C HIS A 271 5.36 4.45 13.86
N GLY A 272 5.53 5.75 13.63
CA GLY A 272 6.75 6.31 13.04
C GLY A 272 6.74 6.43 11.52
N TYR A 273 5.62 6.18 10.84
CA TYR A 273 5.47 6.54 9.43
C TYR A 273 5.24 8.06 9.28
N ILE A 274 6.15 8.75 8.60
CA ILE A 274 6.09 10.21 8.45
C ILE A 274 5.61 10.56 7.05
N PHE A 275 4.48 11.26 6.94
CA PHE A 275 4.01 11.84 5.68
C PHE A 275 4.17 13.36 5.70
N ARG A 276 4.96 13.91 4.77
CA ARG A 276 5.21 15.36 4.68
C ARG A 276 4.43 16.09 3.58
N GLY A 277 3.96 15.37 2.57
CA GLY A 277 3.23 15.97 1.44
C GLY A 277 4.06 16.92 0.57
N THR A 278 5.37 16.97 0.76
CA THR A 278 6.32 17.86 0.07
C THR A 278 6.75 17.34 -1.30
N TYR A 279 6.72 16.02 -1.50
CA TYR A 279 7.06 15.38 -2.76
C TYR A 279 5.96 15.57 -3.83
N VAL A 280 6.36 16.05 -5.00
CA VAL A 280 5.49 16.20 -6.18
C VAL A 280 6.07 15.40 -7.33
N TRP A 281 5.45 14.27 -7.65
CA TRP A 281 5.82 13.48 -8.82
C TRP A 281 5.31 14.14 -10.10
N LYS A 282 6.22 14.57 -10.98
CA LYS A 282 5.88 15.11 -12.30
C LYS A 282 6.10 14.03 -13.34
N ASN A 283 5.00 13.47 -13.87
CA ASN A 283 5.10 12.50 -14.96
C ASN A 283 5.60 13.20 -16.23
N GLU A 284 6.80 12.87 -16.71
CA GLU A 284 7.42 13.52 -17.87
C GLU A 284 6.54 13.44 -19.12
N ARG A 285 5.74 12.37 -19.30
CA ARG A 285 4.80 12.27 -20.44
C ARG A 285 3.72 13.36 -20.44
N SER A 286 3.29 13.86 -19.29
CA SER A 286 2.32 14.96 -19.21
C SER A 286 2.93 16.29 -19.65
N ALA A 287 4.24 16.48 -19.41
CA ALA A 287 4.96 17.67 -19.85
C ALA A 287 5.26 17.62 -21.36
N THR A 288 5.58 16.45 -21.91
CA THR A 288 5.83 16.29 -23.35
C THR A 288 4.57 16.47 -24.18
N ILE A 289 3.42 15.95 -23.74
CA ILE A 289 2.13 16.16 -24.44
C ILE A 289 1.70 17.63 -24.39
N ALA A 290 1.87 18.31 -23.25
CA ALA A 290 1.57 19.73 -23.12
C ALA A 290 2.47 20.60 -24.03
N ASN A 291 3.75 20.25 -24.13
CA ASN A 291 4.70 20.92 -25.03
C ASN A 291 4.39 20.64 -26.51
N GLU A 292 4.00 19.41 -26.88
CA GLU A 292 3.62 19.09 -28.27
C GLU A 292 2.31 19.79 -28.69
N GLU A 293 1.34 19.94 -27.78
CA GLU A 293 0.11 20.69 -28.03
C GLU A 293 0.36 22.20 -28.14
N GLN A 294 1.23 22.77 -27.31
CA GLN A 294 1.67 24.17 -27.44
C GLN A 294 2.42 24.42 -28.74
N THR A 295 3.34 23.53 -29.12
CA THR A 295 4.12 23.66 -30.37
C THR A 295 3.23 23.51 -31.61
N LYS A 296 2.18 22.68 -31.55
CA LYS A 296 1.15 22.58 -32.61
C LYS A 296 0.22 23.79 -32.67
N ALA A 297 -0.02 24.47 -31.55
CA ALA A 297 -0.83 25.70 -31.50
C ALA A 297 -0.05 26.93 -32.00
N GLU A 298 1.25 26.99 -31.74
CA GLU A 298 2.13 28.06 -32.24
C GLU A 298 2.42 27.94 -33.74
N ASN A 299 2.57 26.72 -34.27
CA ASN A 299 2.72 26.47 -35.71
C ASN A 299 1.41 26.63 -36.52
N LYS A 300 0.29 26.93 -35.86
CA LYS A 300 -1.03 27.21 -36.50
C LYS A 300 -1.41 28.69 -36.48
N LYS A 301 -0.55 29.58 -35.97
CA LYS A 301 -0.67 31.04 -36.11
C LYS A 301 0.33 31.54 -37.15
#